data_AF-K1RPY6-F1
#
_entry.id   AF-K1RPY6-F1
#
_cell.length_a   1.000
_cell.length_b   1.000
_cell.length_c   1.000
_cell.angle_alpha   90.00
_cell.angle_beta   90.00
_cell.angle_gamma   90.00
#
_symmetry.space_group_name_H-M   'P 1'
#
loop_
_entity.id
_entity.type
_entity.pdbx_description
1 polymer ?
#
loop_
_entity_poly.entity_id
_entity_poly.type
_entity_poly.pdbx_seq_one_letter_code
_entity_poly.pdbx_strand_id
1 'polypeptide(L)'
;YNNARKGQTVVKEVALQTLQKVAEQVVNREFDKLRVYHVSWDNNGTKQTKRQVITEEGEFEVTIDSLKEAQGLYLLEVVGYKADILNCYGKFPLEKIRSEWQEEMDARYRGTVCVLSLKITPLGKDVFQETFAGNETICTSQNNLGTYYLDNMYTMSLTAYMQPVFLYCIDWKDNVLLILSCFLCILLFGCFFM
;
A
#
# COMPACT_ATOMS: atom_id res chain seq x y z
N TYR A 1 -17.39 12.59 -17.16
CA TYR A 1 -17.53 11.81 -15.91
C TYR A 1 -16.82 10.45 -16.00
N ASN A 2 -17.06 9.63 -17.02
CA ASN A 2 -16.43 8.29 -17.14
C ASN A 2 -14.90 8.30 -17.26
N ASN A 3 -14.31 9.30 -17.93
CA ASN A 3 -12.85 9.35 -18.16
C ASN A 3 -12.03 9.69 -16.91
N ALA A 4 -12.53 10.58 -16.05
CA ALA A 4 -11.89 10.89 -14.77
C ALA A 4 -11.90 9.67 -13.83
N ARG A 5 -12.98 8.87 -13.86
CA ARG A 5 -13.08 7.64 -13.07
C ARG A 5 -12.07 6.59 -13.54
N LYS A 6 -11.86 6.47 -14.86
CA LYS A 6 -10.87 5.56 -15.44
C LYS A 6 -9.43 5.96 -15.09
N GLY A 7 -9.09 7.24 -15.24
CA GLY A 7 -7.78 7.76 -14.85
C GLY A 7 -7.50 7.57 -13.35
N GLN A 8 -8.49 7.80 -12.49
CA GLN A 8 -8.38 7.55 -11.07
C GLN A 8 -8.10 6.07 -10.73
N THR A 9 -8.76 5.13 -11.41
CA THR A 9 -8.49 3.69 -11.21
C THR A 9 -7.05 3.32 -11.56
N VAL A 10 -6.54 3.81 -12.70
CA VAL A 10 -5.16 3.53 -13.13
C VAL A 10 -4.14 4.08 -12.12
N VAL A 11 -4.34 5.32 -11.65
CA VAL A 11 -3.45 5.93 -10.66
C VAL A 11 -3.47 5.17 -9.34
N LYS A 12 -4.64 4.69 -8.88
CA LYS A 12 -4.75 3.86 -7.67
C LYS A 12 -4.05 2.50 -7.83
N GLU A 13 -4.17 1.86 -8.99
CA GLU A 13 -3.49 0.59 -9.29
C GLU A 13 -1.97 0.75 -9.29
N VAL A 14 -1.46 1.79 -9.97
CA VAL A 14 -0.02 2.11 -9.97
C VAL A 14 0.47 2.41 -8.54
N ALA A 15 -0.34 3.14 -7.75
CA ALA A 15 0.00 3.45 -6.37
C ALA A 15 0.13 2.20 -5.51
N LEU A 16 -0.80 1.25 -5.66
CA LEU A 16 -0.74 -0.03 -4.97
C LEU A 16 0.51 -0.82 -5.39
N GLN A 17 0.73 -1.05 -6.69
CA GLN A 17 1.89 -1.79 -7.19
C GLN A 17 3.22 -1.20 -6.69
N THR A 18 3.31 0.13 -6.67
CA THR A 18 4.47 0.86 -6.16
C THR A 18 4.64 0.64 -4.66
N LEU A 19 3.56 0.71 -3.87
CA LEU A 19 3.58 0.44 -2.44
C LEU A 19 4.04 -0.98 -2.14
N GLN A 20 3.52 -1.98 -2.87
CA GLN A 20 3.90 -3.39 -2.68
C GLN A 20 5.40 -3.58 -2.88
N LYS A 21 5.93 -3.07 -4.01
CA LYS A 21 7.35 -3.13 -4.33
C LYS A 21 8.22 -2.43 -3.28
N VAL A 22 7.88 -1.20 -2.90
CA VAL A 22 8.65 -0.42 -1.92
C VAL A 22 8.61 -1.10 -0.55
N ALA A 23 7.44 -1.53 -0.10
CA ALA A 23 7.29 -2.20 1.20
C ALA A 23 8.14 -3.47 1.27
N GLU A 24 8.08 -4.32 0.25
CA GLU A 24 8.91 -5.52 0.17
C GLU A 24 10.41 -5.18 0.21
N GLN A 25 10.87 -4.22 -0.60
CA GLN A 25 12.27 -3.82 -0.66
C GLN A 25 12.77 -3.25 0.66
N VAL A 26 12.00 -2.35 1.28
CA VAL A 26 12.36 -1.72 2.55
C VAL A 26 12.38 -2.74 3.67
N VAL A 27 11.36 -3.60 3.78
CA VAL A 27 11.31 -4.66 4.81
C VAL A 27 12.51 -5.60 4.68
N ASN A 28 12.81 -6.08 3.48
CA ASN A 28 13.98 -6.93 3.23
C ASN A 28 15.29 -6.21 3.64
N ARG A 29 15.48 -4.98 3.17
CA ARG A 29 16.70 -4.20 3.43
C ARG A 29 16.89 -3.89 4.92
N GLU A 30 15.82 -3.57 5.66
CA GLU A 30 15.94 -3.30 7.10
C GLU A 30 16.09 -4.58 7.92
N PHE A 31 15.49 -5.69 7.49
CA PHE A 31 15.72 -6.99 8.07
C PHE A 31 17.18 -7.44 7.95
N ASP A 32 17.76 -7.32 6.75
CA ASP A 32 19.17 -7.69 6.50
C ASP A 32 20.15 -6.91 7.39
N LYS A 33 19.81 -5.67 7.77
CA LYS A 33 20.61 -4.85 8.69
C LYS A 33 20.59 -5.37 10.13
N LEU A 34 19.56 -6.12 10.54
CA LEU A 34 19.52 -6.68 11.88
C LEU A 34 20.62 -7.73 12.10
N ARG A 35 21.18 -8.31 11.02
CA ARG A 35 22.19 -9.39 11.07
C ARG A 35 21.77 -10.55 11.99
N VAL A 36 20.47 -10.82 12.05
CA VAL A 36 19.90 -11.89 12.86
C VAL A 36 20.02 -13.20 12.08
N TYR A 37 20.65 -14.20 12.70
CA TYR A 37 20.57 -15.57 12.23
C TYR A 37 19.15 -16.06 12.48
N HIS A 38 18.36 -16.21 11.41
CA HIS A 38 17.07 -16.88 11.47
C HIS A 38 17.21 -18.23 10.79
N VAL A 39 16.66 -19.27 11.41
CA VAL A 39 16.53 -20.58 10.77
C VAL A 39 15.19 -20.57 10.06
N SER A 40 15.19 -20.36 8.74
CA SER A 40 14.01 -20.70 7.95
C SER A 40 13.92 -22.22 7.91
N TRP A 41 12.89 -22.78 8.52
CA TRP A 41 12.61 -24.20 8.36
C TRP A 41 12.07 -24.41 6.94
N ASP A 42 12.92 -24.90 6.03
CA ASP A 42 12.49 -25.33 4.70
C ASP A 42 11.48 -26.46 4.86
N ASN A 43 10.20 -26.13 4.72
CA ASN A 43 9.17 -27.14 4.62
C ASN A 43 9.23 -27.74 3.22
N ASN A 44 9.43 -29.05 3.20
CA ASN A 44 9.75 -29.88 2.05
C ASN A 44 8.57 -30.00 1.03
N GLY A 45 8.03 -28.87 0.55
CA GLY A 45 6.94 -28.78 -0.43
C GLY A 45 5.53 -29.04 0.11
N THR A 46 5.36 -29.30 1.41
CA THR A 46 4.03 -29.46 2.03
C THR A 46 3.39 -28.10 2.26
N LYS A 47 2.24 -27.84 1.61
CA LYS A 47 1.41 -26.65 1.89
C LYS A 47 1.03 -26.68 3.37
N GLN A 48 1.57 -25.74 4.15
CA GLN A 48 1.15 -25.55 5.52
C GLN A 48 -0.31 -25.11 5.53
N THR A 49 -1.09 -25.64 6.46
CA THR A 49 -2.48 -25.21 6.69
C THR A 49 -2.60 -24.35 7.95
N LYS A 50 -1.53 -24.31 8.75
CA LYS A 50 -1.46 -23.66 10.05
C LYS A 50 -0.08 -23.04 10.25
N ARG A 51 -0.03 -21.92 10.97
CA ARG A 51 1.17 -21.24 11.44
C ARG A 51 1.10 -21.14 12.96
N GLN A 52 2.23 -21.35 13.62
CA GLN A 52 2.32 -21.35 15.06
C GLN A 52 3.38 -20.34 15.52
N VAL A 53 3.10 -19.65 16.62
CA VAL A 53 4.04 -18.76 17.29
C VAL A 53 3.92 -18.92 18.80
N ILE A 54 5.04 -18.89 19.49
CA ILE A 54 5.09 -18.90 20.95
C ILE A 54 5.43 -17.49 21.40
N THR A 55 4.58 -16.93 22.26
CA THR A 55 4.76 -15.60 22.86
C THR A 55 4.76 -15.72 24.39
N GLU A 56 4.98 -14.60 25.09
CA GLU A 56 4.85 -14.54 26.55
C GLU A 56 3.43 -14.91 27.03
N GLU A 57 2.42 -14.68 26.19
CA GLU A 57 1.01 -14.99 26.48
C GLU A 57 0.64 -16.46 26.17
N GLY A 58 1.60 -17.25 25.66
CA GLY A 58 1.43 -18.66 25.34
C GLY A 58 1.66 -19.00 23.87
N GLU A 59 1.33 -20.25 23.52
CA GLU A 59 1.39 -20.78 22.17
C GLU A 59 0.10 -20.44 21.41
N PHE A 60 0.25 -19.83 20.24
CA PHE A 60 -0.85 -19.47 19.37
C PHE A 60 -0.72 -20.20 18.04
N GLU A 61 -1.84 -20.74 17.57
CA GLU A 61 -1.95 -21.34 16.26
C GLU A 61 -2.98 -20.56 15.43
N VAL A 62 -2.57 -20.16 14.24
CA VAL A 62 -3.43 -19.49 13.26
C VAL A 62 -3.56 -20.38 12.04
N THR A 63 -4.80 -20.63 11.61
CA THR A 63 -5.06 -21.33 10.35
C THR A 63 -4.76 -20.39 9.19
N ILE A 64 -4.06 -20.89 8.17
CA ILE A 64 -3.78 -20.11 6.96
C ILE A 64 -5.10 -19.88 6.23
N ASP A 65 -5.43 -18.61 6.05
CA ASP A 65 -6.66 -18.18 5.41
C ASP A 65 -6.32 -17.64 4.02
N SER A 66 -6.78 -18.33 2.97
CA SER A 66 -6.49 -17.95 1.59
C SER A 66 -6.98 -16.55 1.23
N LEU A 67 -8.05 -16.06 1.87
CA LEU A 67 -8.52 -14.68 1.68
C LEU A 67 -7.55 -13.69 2.30
N LYS A 68 -7.03 -13.98 3.50
CA LYS A 68 -6.03 -13.12 4.15
C LYS A 68 -4.68 -13.16 3.45
N GLU A 69 -4.26 -14.33 2.95
CA GLU A 69 -3.04 -14.45 2.13
C GLU A 69 -3.16 -13.63 0.84
N ALA A 70 -4.32 -13.68 0.16
CA ALA A 70 -4.57 -12.85 -1.02
C ALA A 70 -4.64 -11.34 -0.70
N GLN A 71 -4.92 -10.98 0.55
CA GLN A 71 -4.92 -9.61 1.06
C GLN A 71 -3.54 -9.20 1.62
N GLY A 72 -2.51 -10.05 1.54
CA GLY A 72 -1.14 -9.67 1.87
C GLY A 72 -0.67 -8.52 0.99
N LEU A 73 0.02 -7.55 1.59
CA LEU A 73 0.61 -6.45 0.81
C LEU A 73 1.64 -6.99 -0.19
N TYR A 74 2.39 -7.99 0.24
CA TYR A 74 3.35 -8.77 -0.53
C TYR A 74 3.11 -10.25 -0.20
N LEU A 75 3.90 -11.14 -0.82
CA LEU A 75 3.82 -12.57 -0.52
C LEU A 75 4.24 -12.83 0.94
N LEU A 76 3.25 -13.08 1.80
CA LEU A 76 3.46 -13.21 3.25
C LEU A 76 4.41 -14.36 3.57
N GLU A 77 4.29 -15.49 2.87
CA GLU A 77 5.20 -16.63 3.04
C GLU A 77 6.70 -16.27 2.89
N VAL A 78 7.02 -15.24 2.10
CA VAL A 78 8.41 -14.84 1.82
C VAL A 78 8.88 -13.68 2.69
N VAL A 79 8.01 -12.71 2.98
CA VAL A 79 8.39 -11.43 3.61
C VAL A 79 7.73 -11.24 4.97
N GLY A 80 6.62 -11.91 5.24
CA GLY A 80 5.81 -11.72 6.44
C GLY A 80 6.54 -12.01 7.75
N TYR A 81 7.40 -13.04 7.78
CA TYR A 81 8.22 -13.32 8.97
C TYR A 81 9.28 -12.22 9.22
N LYS A 82 9.77 -11.55 8.17
CA LYS A 82 10.74 -10.47 8.32
C LYS A 82 10.08 -9.24 8.95
N ALA A 83 8.87 -8.93 8.50
CA ALA A 83 8.05 -7.87 9.06
C ALA A 83 7.71 -8.14 10.53
N ASP A 84 7.33 -9.37 10.86
CA ASP A 84 7.07 -9.82 12.24
C ASP A 84 8.31 -9.65 13.15
N ILE A 85 9.47 -10.13 12.70
CA ILE A 85 10.73 -9.97 13.44
C ILE A 85 11.06 -8.49 13.63
N LEU A 86 10.99 -7.68 12.57
CA LEU A 86 11.25 -6.24 12.67
C LEU A 86 10.30 -5.57 13.68
N ASN A 87 9.04 -5.97 13.72
CA ASN A 87 8.06 -5.48 14.68
C ASN A 87 8.40 -5.91 16.12
N CYS A 88 8.78 -7.18 16.34
CA CYS A 88 9.23 -7.68 17.65
C CYS A 88 10.40 -6.86 18.22
N TYR A 89 11.31 -6.38 17.36
CA TYR A 89 12.42 -5.51 17.76
C TYR A 89 12.04 -4.03 17.90
N GLY A 90 10.78 -3.65 17.68
CA GLY A 90 10.35 -2.24 17.64
C GLY A 90 10.97 -1.44 16.49
N LYS A 91 11.37 -2.12 15.41
CA LYS A 91 12.14 -1.57 14.27
C LYS A 91 11.38 -1.66 12.95
N PHE A 92 10.07 -1.88 12.99
CA PHE A 92 9.28 -1.93 11.76
C PHE A 92 9.35 -0.58 10.99
N PRO A 93 9.76 -0.58 9.70
CA PRO A 93 10.21 0.64 9.03
C PRO A 93 9.07 1.44 8.36
N LEU A 94 7.99 1.72 9.09
CA LEU A 94 6.78 2.37 8.56
C LEU A 94 7.07 3.70 7.84
N GLU A 95 7.79 4.62 8.50
CA GLU A 95 8.12 5.95 7.95
C GLU A 95 8.98 5.88 6.68
N LYS A 96 9.85 4.87 6.60
CA LYS A 96 10.73 4.67 5.45
C LYS A 96 9.95 4.11 4.27
N ILE A 97 9.04 3.16 4.51
CA ILE A 97 8.11 2.66 3.48
C ILE A 97 7.29 3.83 2.93
N ARG A 98 6.68 4.63 3.82
CA ARG A 98 5.88 5.80 3.42
C ARG A 98 6.71 6.78 2.59
N SER A 99 7.96 7.04 2.98
CA SER A 99 8.79 8.04 2.33
C SER A 99 9.29 7.63 0.96
N GLU A 100 9.75 6.39 0.81
CA GLU A 100 10.15 5.88 -0.51
C GLU A 100 8.94 5.72 -1.44
N TRP A 101 7.78 5.32 -0.90
CA TRP A 101 6.55 5.27 -1.69
C TRP A 101 6.10 6.67 -2.15
N GLN A 102 6.18 7.66 -1.26
CA GLN A 102 5.91 9.06 -1.59
C GLN A 102 6.84 9.58 -2.69
N GLU A 103 8.13 9.28 -2.63
CA GLU A 103 9.11 9.68 -3.65
C GLU A 103 8.80 9.04 -5.01
N GLU A 104 8.54 7.73 -5.04
CA GLU A 104 8.17 7.03 -6.30
C GLU A 104 6.85 7.57 -6.89
N MET A 105 5.87 7.90 -6.04
CA MET A 105 4.60 8.45 -6.47
C MET A 105 4.71 9.89 -6.95
N ASP A 106 5.46 10.74 -6.23
CA ASP A 106 5.66 12.14 -6.61
C ASP A 106 6.43 12.28 -7.92
N ALA A 107 7.39 11.38 -8.19
CA ALA A 107 8.10 11.33 -9.46
C ALA A 107 7.18 11.09 -10.67
N ARG A 108 6.09 10.32 -10.49
CA ARG A 108 5.12 10.01 -11.55
C ARG A 108 3.96 11.00 -11.58
N TYR A 109 3.50 11.42 -10.41
CA TYR A 109 2.30 12.21 -10.17
C TYR A 109 2.63 13.31 -9.15
N ARG A 110 3.26 14.39 -9.61
CA ARG A 110 3.73 15.48 -8.74
C ARG A 110 2.65 16.01 -7.81
N GLY A 111 3.01 16.26 -6.56
CA GLY A 111 2.13 16.76 -5.52
C GLY A 111 1.19 15.71 -4.94
N THR A 112 1.38 14.42 -5.26
CA THR A 112 0.65 13.33 -4.59
C THR A 112 1.00 13.33 -3.11
N VAL A 113 0.05 13.02 -2.23
CA VAL A 113 0.29 12.85 -0.80
C VAL A 113 -0.03 11.41 -0.41
N CYS A 114 0.94 10.74 0.19
CA CYS A 114 0.87 9.35 0.64
C CYS A 114 0.89 9.25 2.17
N VAL A 115 -0.04 8.48 2.72
CA VAL A 115 -0.17 8.22 4.15
C VAL A 115 -0.38 6.73 4.40
N LEU A 116 0.26 6.22 5.44
CA LEU A 116 0.11 4.84 5.90
C LEU A 116 -0.37 4.82 7.34
N SER A 117 -1.39 4.02 7.64
CA SER A 117 -1.76 3.63 9.00
C SER A 117 -1.33 2.19 9.23
N LEU A 118 -0.55 1.95 10.26
CA LEU A 118 -0.17 0.62 10.72
C LEU A 118 -0.96 0.29 11.99
N LYS A 119 -1.77 -0.76 11.91
CA LYS A 119 -2.48 -1.33 13.05
C LYS A 119 -1.85 -2.66 13.44
N ILE A 120 -1.45 -2.77 14.70
CA ILE A 120 -0.89 -3.98 15.30
C ILE A 120 -1.85 -4.47 16.38
N THR A 121 -2.31 -5.71 16.25
CA THR A 121 -3.15 -6.40 17.23
C THR A 121 -2.40 -7.64 17.71
N PRO A 122 -1.66 -7.55 18.82
CA PRO A 122 -0.89 -8.68 19.34
C PRO A 122 -1.81 -9.86 19.67
N LEU A 123 -1.32 -11.08 19.46
CA LEU A 123 -2.06 -12.28 19.82
C LEU A 123 -2.31 -12.33 21.34
N GLY A 124 -3.53 -12.69 21.73
CA GLY A 124 -3.93 -12.77 23.13
C GLY A 124 -4.21 -11.42 23.80
N LYS A 125 -4.15 -10.29 23.07
CA LYS A 125 -4.45 -8.96 23.60
C LYS A 125 -5.65 -8.33 22.91
N ASP A 126 -6.56 -7.76 23.72
CA ASP A 126 -7.75 -7.04 23.22
C ASP A 126 -7.43 -5.59 22.78
N VAL A 127 -6.22 -5.11 23.09
CA VAL A 127 -5.77 -3.76 22.75
C VAL A 127 -4.95 -3.80 21.48
N PHE A 128 -5.34 -2.94 20.53
CA PHE A 128 -4.54 -2.69 19.33
C PHE A 128 -3.77 -1.38 19.46
N GLN A 129 -2.62 -1.32 18.81
CA GLN A 129 -1.84 -0.11 18.63
C GLN A 129 -2.00 0.36 17.18
N GLU A 130 -2.23 1.65 16.98
CA GLU A 130 -2.28 2.27 15.65
C GLU A 130 -1.24 3.39 15.57
N THR A 131 -0.45 3.38 14.50
CA THR A 131 0.57 4.39 14.22
C THR A 131 0.43 4.89 12.79
N PHE A 132 0.61 6.20 12.61
CA PHE A 132 0.48 6.84 11.30
C PHE A 132 1.84 7.34 10.81
N ALA A 133 2.04 7.25 9.50
CA ALA A 133 3.14 7.90 8.80
C ALA A 133 2.59 8.84 7.72
N GLY A 134 2.79 10.15 7.92
CA GLY A 134 2.31 11.21 7.03
C GLY A 134 1.13 12.02 7.59
N ASN A 135 0.47 12.79 6.72
CA ASN A 135 -0.57 13.74 7.12
C ASN A 135 -1.97 13.07 7.25
N GLU A 136 -2.36 12.74 8.47
CA GLU A 136 -3.62 12.07 8.80
C GLU A 136 -4.90 12.79 8.29
N THR A 137 -4.84 14.08 8.00
CA THR A 137 -6.00 14.84 7.48
C THR A 137 -6.55 14.28 6.17
N ILE A 138 -5.74 13.51 5.42
CA ILE A 138 -6.16 12.91 4.15
C ILE A 138 -6.72 11.48 4.29
N CYS A 139 -6.79 10.92 5.51
CA CYS A 139 -7.30 9.57 5.82
C CYS A 139 -8.82 9.48 5.66
N THR A 140 -9.30 9.67 4.44
CA THR A 140 -10.72 9.63 4.08
C THR A 140 -11.02 8.41 3.20
N SER A 141 -12.29 8.01 3.12
CA SER A 141 -12.72 6.90 2.26
C SER A 141 -12.41 7.11 0.77
N GLN A 142 -12.33 8.37 0.32
CA GLN A 142 -12.01 8.72 -1.07
C GLN A 142 -10.54 8.40 -1.41
N ASN A 143 -9.64 8.65 -0.46
CA ASN A 143 -8.20 8.47 -0.61
C ASN A 143 -7.75 7.05 -0.23
N ASN A 144 -8.61 6.25 0.38
CA ASN A 144 -8.30 4.88 0.76
C ASN A 144 -7.98 4.02 -0.49
N LEU A 145 -6.85 3.31 -0.43
CA LEU A 145 -6.41 2.33 -1.42
C LEU A 145 -6.72 0.90 -0.99
N GLY A 146 -6.74 0.63 0.31
CA GLY A 146 -7.03 -0.67 0.89
C GLY A 146 -6.31 -0.89 2.22
N THR A 147 -6.68 -1.99 2.88
CA THR A 147 -6.01 -2.51 4.07
C THR A 147 -5.38 -3.86 3.73
N TYR A 148 -4.13 -4.06 4.11
CA TYR A 148 -3.32 -5.21 3.71
C TYR A 148 -2.63 -5.85 4.91
N TYR A 149 -2.52 -7.17 4.94
CA TYR A 149 -1.74 -7.85 5.97
C TYR A 149 -0.24 -7.76 5.66
N LEU A 150 0.57 -7.69 6.71
CA LEU A 150 2.03 -7.55 6.59
C LEU A 150 2.79 -8.73 7.14
N ASP A 151 2.21 -9.50 8.05
CA ASP A 151 2.88 -10.55 8.81
C ASP A 151 2.18 -11.91 8.66
N ASN A 152 2.90 -12.96 9.04
CA ASN A 152 2.44 -14.34 8.89
C ASN A 152 1.28 -14.69 9.83
N MET A 153 1.14 -13.98 10.95
CA MET A 153 0.13 -14.25 11.96
C MET A 153 -1.10 -13.33 11.85
N TYR A 154 -1.16 -12.50 10.80
CA TYR A 154 -2.22 -11.51 10.58
C TYR A 154 -2.43 -10.54 11.75
N THR A 155 -1.36 -10.28 12.50
CA THR A 155 -1.36 -9.35 13.64
C THR A 155 -1.08 -7.92 13.20
N MET A 156 -0.46 -7.74 12.03
CA MET A 156 -0.08 -6.46 11.47
C MET A 156 -0.88 -6.19 10.19
N SER A 157 -1.58 -5.06 10.17
CA SER A 157 -2.29 -4.58 8.99
C SER A 157 -1.91 -3.14 8.65
N LEU A 158 -1.78 -2.86 7.36
CA LEU A 158 -1.43 -1.56 6.81
C LEU A 158 -2.59 -1.02 5.99
N THR A 159 -3.15 0.10 6.39
CA THR A 159 -4.10 0.85 5.56
C THR A 159 -3.37 1.96 4.81
N ALA A 160 -3.50 1.95 3.48
CA ALA A 160 -2.84 2.91 2.61
C ALA A 160 -3.82 3.97 2.10
N TYR A 161 -3.40 5.23 2.18
CA TYR A 161 -4.14 6.37 1.65
C TYR A 161 -3.27 7.14 0.67
N MET A 162 -3.88 7.57 -0.42
CA MET A 162 -3.21 8.40 -1.42
C MET A 162 -4.18 9.43 -1.97
N GLN A 163 -3.76 10.69 -1.91
CA GLN A 163 -4.46 11.81 -2.51
C GLN A 163 -3.68 12.27 -3.75
N PRO A 164 -4.18 11.99 -4.97
CA PRO A 164 -3.57 12.48 -6.19
C PRO A 164 -3.97 13.94 -6.44
N VAL A 165 -3.14 14.67 -7.19
CA VAL A 165 -3.55 15.97 -7.74
C VAL A 165 -4.57 15.74 -8.86
N PHE A 166 -5.69 16.48 -8.81
CA PHE A 166 -6.85 16.31 -9.71
C PHE A 166 -6.49 16.22 -11.20
N LEU A 167 -5.48 16.97 -11.64
CA LEU A 167 -5.03 17.02 -13.04
C LEU A 167 -4.54 15.66 -13.58
N TYR A 168 -4.01 14.79 -12.72
CA TYR A 168 -3.52 13.46 -13.10
C TYR A 168 -4.62 12.41 -13.15
N CYS A 169 -5.81 12.69 -12.61
CA CYS A 169 -6.95 11.79 -12.68
C CYS A 169 -7.72 11.92 -14.01
N ILE A 170 -7.42 12.93 -14.83
CA ILE A 170 -8.09 13.18 -16.11
C ILE A 170 -7.35 12.43 -17.23
N ASP A 171 -8.06 11.58 -17.98
CA ASP A 171 -7.56 11.05 -19.25
C ASP A 171 -7.63 12.16 -20.31
N TRP A 172 -6.50 12.80 -20.57
CA TRP A 172 -6.40 13.92 -21.50
C TRP A 172 -6.60 13.50 -22.96
N LYS A 173 -6.47 12.21 -23.30
CA LYS A 173 -6.51 11.76 -24.70
C LYS A 173 -7.87 12.01 -25.36
N ASP A 174 -8.96 11.84 -24.61
CA ASP A 174 -10.32 12.10 -25.08
C ASP A 174 -10.71 13.58 -24.94
N ASN A 175 -10.15 14.28 -23.95
CA ASN A 175 -10.43 15.70 -23.72
C ASN A 175 -9.68 16.62 -24.69
N VAL A 176 -8.53 16.22 -25.24
CA VAL A 176 -7.81 16.98 -26.26
C VAL A 176 -8.67 17.16 -27.51
N LEU A 177 -9.41 16.14 -27.94
CA LEU A 177 -10.37 16.23 -29.05
C LEU A 177 -11.53 17.18 -28.75
N LEU A 178 -12.03 17.17 -27.52
CA LEU A 178 -13.12 18.04 -27.05
C LEU A 178 -12.65 19.49 -26.90
N ILE A 179 -11.44 19.71 -26.40
CA ILE A 179 -10.81 21.03 -26.29
C ILE A 179 -10.52 21.58 -27.69
N LEU A 180 -9.93 20.77 -28.57
CA LEU A 180 -9.68 21.13 -29.97
C LEU A 180 -10.99 21.44 -30.71
N SER A 181 -12.06 20.66 -30.49
CA SER A 181 -13.37 20.95 -31.10
C SER A 181 -13.99 22.22 -30.55
N CYS A 182 -13.89 22.49 -29.24
CA CYS A 182 -14.33 23.76 -28.66
C CYS A 182 -13.53 24.96 -29.20
N PHE A 183 -12.21 24.85 -29.32
CA PHE A 183 -11.38 25.89 -29.95
C PHE A 183 -11.76 26.10 -31.42
N LEU A 184 -12.01 25.02 -32.17
CA LEU A 184 -12.45 25.10 -33.57
C LEU A 184 -13.84 25.74 -33.69
N CYS A 185 -14.78 25.40 -32.80
CA CYS A 185 -16.09 26.04 -32.73
C CYS A 185 -15.98 27.54 -32.43
N ILE A 186 -15.15 27.94 -31.46
CA ILE A 186 -14.95 29.36 -31.12
C ILE A 186 -14.35 30.13 -32.31
N LEU A 187 -13.40 29.54 -33.04
CA LEU A 187 -12.84 30.15 -34.24
C LEU A 187 -13.87 30.26 -35.37
N LEU A 188 -14.69 29.23 -35.59
CA LEU A 188 -15.74 29.25 -36.62
C LEU A 188 -16.85 30.25 -36.29
N PHE A 189 -17.29 30.35 -35.03
CA PHE A 189 -18.29 31.34 -34.61
C PHE A 189 -17.72 32.76 -34.52
N GLY A 190 -16.43 32.92 -34.18
CA GLY A 190 -15.73 34.21 -34.21
C GLY A 190 -15.60 34.79 -35.61
N CYS A 191 -15.38 33.94 -36.63
CA CYS A 191 -15.36 34.35 -38.04
C CYS A 191 -16.76 34.68 -38.62
N PHE A 192 -17.85 34.26 -37.98
CA PHE A 192 -19.22 34.59 -38.41
C PHE A 192 -19.72 35.93 -37.85
N PHE A 193 -19.03 36.52 -36.87
CA PHE A 193 -19.39 37.78 -36.20
C PHE A 193 -18.44 38.95 -36.51
N MET A 194 -17.58 38.83 -37.54
CA MET A 194 -16.77 39.91 -38.09
C MET A 194 -17.18 40.18 -39.55
#